data_AF-A0A958BGV3-F1
#
_entry.id   AF-A0A958BGV3-F1
#
_cell.length_a   1.000
_cell.length_b   1.000
_cell.length_c   1.000
_cell.angle_alpha   90.00
_cell.angle_beta   90.00
_cell.angle_gamma   90.00
#
_symmetry.space_group_name_H-M   'P 1'
#
loop_
_entity.id
_entity.type
_entity.pdbx_description
1 polymer ?
#
loop_
_entity_poly.entity_id
_entity_poly.type
_entity_poly.pdbx_seq_one_letter_code
_entity_poly.pdbx_strand_id
1 'polypeptide(L)'
;MPTRGHGSRAGLALTLTLALLGLAMLLPAAARGQVPASPTRTRLALPWLAAGAEPLLRTQALDTAVTVTVLAAARWQDAGVDVQAGRALTIEQVGGSWTYWLGVMPPHGAEGGIAVAGSAEPLPGGPKGALIGAFGREPPFVIGKGEIERLSPRAGGLYLRMNDADAALADNRGAVTVGFVIDRRTYTATVQAADTWQFSGQVVEAGSAVTFGPARGRWNLWHPRLEDHGPEGSPELAGPSEPLPGQAKGSLIGRIAGGPPFPIGAARELRPDREGRLELRMNDSDGALHDNAGQVEVRIAR
;
A
#
# COMPACT_ATOMS: atom_id res chain seq x y z
N MET A 1 -20.73 21.73 55.81
CA MET A 1 -19.56 22.20 55.05
C MET A 1 -20.02 22.63 53.67
N PRO A 2 -19.68 23.84 53.21
CA PRO A 2 -20.29 24.46 52.03
C PRO A 2 -19.60 24.05 50.71
N THR A 3 -20.41 24.03 49.66
CA THR A 3 -20.07 23.94 48.25
C THR A 3 -19.58 25.29 47.69
N ARG A 4 -18.60 25.29 46.77
CA ARG A 4 -18.58 26.04 45.47
C ARG A 4 -17.15 26.23 44.97
N GLY A 5 -16.96 25.93 43.69
CA GLY A 5 -15.76 26.28 42.92
C GLY A 5 -16.07 26.22 41.43
N HIS A 6 -16.66 27.29 40.88
CA HIS A 6 -16.81 27.51 39.45
C HIS A 6 -15.56 28.25 38.94
N GLY A 7 -14.86 27.66 37.97
CA GLY A 7 -13.83 28.33 37.18
C GLY A 7 -14.33 28.53 35.75
N SER A 8 -14.74 29.75 35.43
CA SER A 8 -15.23 30.15 34.11
C SER A 8 -14.09 30.34 33.12
N ARG A 9 -14.30 29.84 31.90
CA ARG A 9 -13.52 30.14 30.70
C ARG A 9 -13.77 31.58 30.27
N ALA A 10 -12.72 32.30 29.89
CA ALA A 10 -12.79 33.56 29.14
C ALA A 10 -12.07 33.34 27.80
N GLY A 11 -12.85 33.24 26.72
CA GLY A 11 -12.35 33.25 25.35
C GLY A 11 -12.17 34.69 24.88
N LEU A 12 -10.97 35.02 24.42
CA LEU A 12 -10.68 36.26 23.70
C LEU A 12 -10.87 36.00 22.20
N ALA A 13 -11.89 36.64 21.64
CA ALA A 13 -12.10 36.75 20.20
C ALA A 13 -11.20 37.85 19.66
N LEU A 14 -10.33 37.53 18.70
CA LEU A 14 -9.55 38.50 17.94
C LEU A 14 -9.99 38.42 16.46
N THR A 15 -10.83 39.37 16.06
CA THR A 15 -11.13 39.70 14.67
C THR A 15 -9.97 40.50 14.06
N LEU A 16 -9.38 40.03 12.97
CA LEU A 16 -8.48 40.83 12.14
C LEU A 16 -8.83 40.72 10.64
N THR A 17 -9.54 41.77 10.20
CA THR A 17 -9.52 42.54 8.96
C THR A 17 -8.88 41.95 7.69
N LEU A 18 -9.71 41.85 6.63
CA LEU A 18 -9.34 41.77 5.21
C LEU A 18 -8.57 43.00 4.73
N ALA A 19 -7.56 42.81 3.88
CA ALA A 19 -7.11 43.82 2.92
C ALA A 19 -6.79 43.16 1.57
N LEU A 20 -7.66 43.39 0.59
CA LEU A 20 -7.38 43.18 -0.84
C LEU A 20 -6.52 44.33 -1.36
N LEU A 21 -5.43 44.03 -2.04
CA LEU A 21 -4.75 44.99 -2.90
C LEU A 21 -4.59 44.38 -4.29
N GLY A 22 -5.42 44.86 -5.21
CA GLY A 22 -5.27 44.64 -6.63
C GLY A 22 -4.20 45.57 -7.19
N LEU A 23 -3.34 45.04 -8.06
CA LEU A 23 -2.44 45.83 -8.88
C LEU A 23 -2.62 45.39 -10.34
N ALA A 24 -3.41 46.16 -11.08
CA ALA A 24 -3.47 46.09 -12.53
C ALA A 24 -2.39 47.04 -13.09
N MET A 25 -1.40 46.49 -13.78
CA MET A 25 -0.41 47.25 -14.55
C MET A 25 -0.79 47.19 -16.03
N LEU A 26 -1.15 48.35 -16.58
CA LEU A 26 -1.22 48.63 -18.02
C LEU A 26 0.20 48.71 -18.60
N LEU A 27 0.40 48.16 -19.79
CA LEU A 27 1.48 48.58 -20.70
C LEU A 27 0.96 48.78 -22.13
N PRO A 28 1.54 49.73 -22.89
CA PRO A 28 0.95 50.30 -24.11
C PRO A 28 1.36 49.56 -25.39
N ALA A 29 0.55 49.81 -26.41
CA ALA A 29 0.79 49.43 -27.80
C ALA A 29 1.76 50.37 -28.52
N ALA A 30 2.46 49.80 -29.51
CA ALA A 30 2.81 50.35 -30.84
C ALA A 30 4.31 50.32 -31.17
N ALA A 31 4.65 49.60 -32.24
CA ALA A 31 5.47 50.12 -33.35
C ALA A 31 5.33 49.21 -34.58
N ARG A 32 4.74 49.76 -35.64
CA ARG A 32 4.73 49.19 -37.00
C ARG A 32 6.09 49.44 -37.64
N GLY A 33 6.70 48.38 -38.18
CA GLY A 33 7.81 48.46 -39.12
C GLY A 33 7.54 47.57 -40.33
N GLN A 34 7.27 48.17 -41.49
CA GLN A 34 7.27 47.52 -42.80
C GLN A 34 8.67 47.58 -43.41
N VAL A 35 9.21 46.46 -43.91
CA VAL A 35 10.06 46.36 -45.13
C VAL A 35 10.13 44.86 -45.58
N PRO A 36 10.66 44.49 -46.77
CA PRO A 36 10.03 44.39 -48.08
C PRO A 36 9.89 42.93 -48.61
N ALA A 37 9.56 42.83 -49.91
CA ALA A 37 9.16 41.66 -50.68
C ALA A 37 10.15 40.48 -50.84
N SER A 38 9.51 39.31 -51.04
CA SER A 38 9.86 38.02 -51.67
C SER A 38 11.27 37.75 -52.24
N PRO A 39 11.69 36.48 -52.20
CA PRO A 39 11.60 35.71 -53.45
C PRO A 39 10.96 34.32 -53.30
N THR A 40 10.22 33.97 -54.33
CA THR A 40 9.65 32.66 -54.66
C THR A 40 10.66 31.53 -54.43
N ARG A 41 10.42 30.67 -53.44
CA ARG A 41 11.16 29.40 -53.29
C ARG A 41 10.27 28.23 -53.71
N THR A 42 10.69 27.65 -54.83
CA THR A 42 10.35 26.33 -55.36
C THR A 42 10.22 25.30 -54.24
N ARG A 43 9.03 24.73 -54.07
CA ARG A 43 8.80 23.56 -53.19
C ARG A 43 9.42 22.34 -53.85
N LEU A 44 10.59 21.92 -53.36
CA LEU A 44 11.08 20.55 -53.52
C LEU A 44 10.15 19.62 -52.75
N ALA A 45 9.40 18.80 -53.48
CA ALA A 45 8.70 17.65 -52.93
C ALA A 45 9.74 16.61 -52.51
N LEU A 46 9.88 16.38 -51.20
CA LEU A 46 10.54 15.20 -50.66
C LEU A 46 9.45 14.15 -50.39
N PRO A 47 9.42 13.02 -51.12
CA PRO A 47 8.59 11.88 -50.75
C PRO A 47 9.31 11.09 -49.64
N TRP A 48 8.52 10.36 -48.86
CA TRP A 48 8.93 9.44 -47.79
C TRP A 48 9.20 10.07 -46.40
N LEU A 49 8.13 10.12 -45.62
CA LEU A 49 8.14 9.87 -44.18
C LEU A 49 6.73 9.47 -43.74
N ALA A 50 6.22 8.37 -44.31
CA ALA A 50 5.23 7.57 -43.60
C ALA A 50 6.00 6.70 -42.60
N ALA A 51 6.60 7.33 -41.58
CA ALA A 51 6.91 6.63 -40.35
C ALA A 51 5.54 6.28 -39.77
N GLY A 52 5.17 5.00 -39.87
CA GLY A 52 4.02 4.46 -39.16
C GLY A 52 4.14 4.91 -37.72
N ALA A 53 3.21 5.76 -37.28
CA ALA A 53 2.84 5.82 -35.89
C ALA A 53 2.18 4.48 -35.59
N GLU A 54 3.01 3.44 -35.41
CA GLU A 54 2.64 2.27 -34.63
C GLU A 54 2.00 2.84 -33.37
N PRO A 55 0.71 2.54 -33.09
CA PRO A 55 0.21 2.83 -31.78
C PRO A 55 1.16 2.09 -30.85
N LEU A 56 1.88 2.84 -30.00
CA LEU A 56 2.49 2.28 -28.81
C LEU A 56 1.32 1.68 -28.05
N LEU A 57 1.02 0.41 -28.32
CA LEU A 57 0.28 -0.46 -27.45
C LEU A 57 1.11 -0.44 -26.18
N ARG A 58 0.82 0.54 -25.32
CA ARG A 58 0.90 0.36 -23.89
C ARG A 58 -0.09 -0.75 -23.59
N THR A 59 0.32 -1.98 -23.87
CA THR A 59 0.02 -3.08 -22.98
C THR A 59 0.78 -2.75 -21.69
N GLN A 60 0.30 -1.72 -20.99
CA GLN A 60 0.53 -1.62 -19.57
C GLN A 60 -0.03 -2.92 -19.05
N ALA A 61 0.85 -3.85 -18.67
CA ALA A 61 0.46 -4.98 -17.86
C ALA A 61 -0.35 -4.37 -16.71
N LEU A 62 -1.66 -4.53 -16.78
CA LEU A 62 -2.56 -4.15 -15.71
C LEU A 62 -2.11 -4.97 -14.51
N ASP A 63 -2.02 -4.27 -13.40
CA ASP A 63 -1.83 -4.82 -12.07
C ASP A 63 -2.59 -6.14 -11.94
N THR A 64 -1.93 -7.15 -11.40
CA THR A 64 -2.52 -8.47 -11.21
C THR A 64 -3.85 -8.32 -10.45
N ALA A 65 -4.97 -8.60 -11.14
CA ALA A 65 -6.27 -8.69 -10.50
C ALA A 65 -6.24 -9.90 -9.56
N VAL A 66 -6.17 -9.66 -8.26
CA VAL A 66 -6.31 -10.71 -7.25
C VAL A 66 -7.80 -10.85 -6.94
N THR A 67 -8.34 -12.06 -6.99
CA THR A 67 -9.72 -12.32 -6.56
C THR A 67 -9.75 -13.16 -5.30
N VAL A 68 -10.56 -12.74 -4.32
CA VAL A 68 -10.75 -13.45 -3.05
C VAL A 68 -12.22 -13.78 -2.88
N THR A 69 -12.52 -15.00 -2.44
CA THR A 69 -13.88 -15.39 -2.02
C THR A 69 -14.01 -15.15 -0.51
N VAL A 70 -15.01 -14.36 -0.12
CA VAL A 70 -15.31 -14.03 1.27
C VAL A 70 -16.59 -14.74 1.68
N LEU A 71 -16.49 -15.67 2.62
CA LEU A 71 -17.61 -16.45 3.12
C LEU A 71 -18.43 -15.64 4.12
N ALA A 72 -19.77 -15.71 4.01
CA ALA A 72 -20.70 -14.97 4.87
C ALA A 72 -20.70 -15.43 6.34
N ALA A 73 -20.48 -16.74 6.55
CA ALA A 73 -20.51 -17.38 7.87
C ALA A 73 -19.14 -17.40 8.58
N ALA A 74 -18.13 -16.78 7.98
CA ALA A 74 -16.78 -16.74 8.54
C ALA A 74 -16.53 -15.41 9.26
N ARG A 75 -15.60 -15.46 10.23
CA ARG A 75 -15.03 -14.26 10.84
C ARG A 75 -14.11 -13.53 9.83
N TRP A 76 -13.27 -12.63 10.32
CA TRP A 76 -12.22 -11.99 9.52
C TRP A 76 -11.40 -13.01 8.74
N GLN A 77 -11.34 -12.83 7.43
CA GLN A 77 -10.61 -13.65 6.46
C GLN A 77 -9.45 -12.82 5.90
N ASP A 78 -8.23 -13.37 5.90
CA ASP A 78 -7.08 -12.75 5.25
C ASP A 78 -7.31 -12.72 3.73
N ALA A 79 -7.25 -11.54 3.12
CA ALA A 79 -7.39 -11.37 1.67
C ALA A 79 -6.13 -11.79 0.90
N GLY A 80 -5.01 -12.04 1.59
CA GLY A 80 -3.70 -12.21 0.94
C GLY A 80 -3.20 -10.93 0.27
N VAL A 81 -3.80 -9.79 0.61
CA VAL A 81 -3.47 -8.45 0.10
C VAL A 81 -2.92 -7.65 1.27
N ASP A 82 -1.66 -7.24 1.18
CA ASP A 82 -1.11 -6.24 2.10
C ASP A 82 -1.07 -4.88 1.41
N VAL A 83 -1.50 -3.84 2.13
CA VAL A 83 -1.53 -2.46 1.65
C VAL A 83 -0.47 -1.67 2.39
N GLN A 84 0.23 -0.76 1.70
CA GLN A 84 1.14 0.19 2.34
C GLN A 84 0.45 1.48 2.75
N ALA A 85 1.07 2.13 3.74
CA ALA A 85 0.80 3.52 4.07
C ALA A 85 0.85 4.40 2.80
N GLY A 86 -0.22 5.14 2.53
CA GLY A 86 -0.29 6.13 1.46
C GLY A 86 -0.46 5.58 0.04
N ARG A 87 -0.76 4.28 -0.14
CA ARG A 87 -1.10 3.71 -1.45
C ARG A 87 -2.59 3.47 -1.58
N ALA A 88 -3.12 3.78 -2.76
CA ALA A 88 -4.49 3.47 -3.11
C ALA A 88 -4.59 1.98 -3.44
N LEU A 89 -5.55 1.33 -2.78
CA LEU A 89 -6.05 0.02 -3.16
C LEU A 89 -7.41 0.23 -3.80
N THR A 90 -7.58 -0.28 -5.02
CA THR A 90 -8.89 -0.40 -5.66
C THR A 90 -9.51 -1.75 -5.29
N ILE A 91 -10.72 -1.71 -4.73
CA ILE A 91 -11.47 -2.90 -4.31
C ILE A 91 -12.84 -2.88 -4.98
N GLU A 92 -13.24 -4.00 -5.58
CA GLU A 92 -14.55 -4.14 -6.21
C GLU A 92 -15.16 -5.52 -5.89
N GLN A 93 -16.47 -5.59 -5.65
CA GLN A 93 -17.16 -6.87 -5.69
C GLN A 93 -17.35 -7.31 -7.15
N VAL A 94 -16.66 -8.37 -7.55
CA VAL A 94 -16.73 -8.91 -8.93
C VAL A 94 -17.71 -10.06 -9.08
N GLY A 95 -18.29 -10.57 -7.98
CA GLY A 95 -19.29 -11.63 -8.05
C GLY A 95 -19.89 -12.06 -6.72
N GLY A 96 -20.80 -13.03 -6.79
CA GLY A 96 -21.43 -13.67 -5.64
C GLY A 96 -22.56 -12.87 -4.99
N SER A 97 -23.19 -13.48 -4.01
CA SER A 97 -24.21 -12.88 -3.14
C SER A 97 -24.29 -13.66 -1.83
N TRP A 98 -24.77 -13.01 -0.80
CA TRP A 98 -24.91 -13.61 0.52
C TRP A 98 -26.11 -13.06 1.29
N THR A 99 -26.45 -13.67 2.41
CA THR A 99 -27.45 -13.18 3.34
C THR A 99 -26.91 -13.27 4.77
N TYR A 100 -27.26 -12.29 5.60
CA TYR A 100 -26.98 -12.27 7.03
C TYR A 100 -28.10 -12.89 7.89
N TRP A 101 -29.17 -13.40 7.26
CA TRP A 101 -30.27 -14.04 7.99
C TRP A 101 -31.02 -15.01 7.07
N LEU A 102 -30.59 -16.27 7.05
CA LEU A 102 -31.20 -17.30 6.19
C LEU A 102 -32.70 -17.45 6.48
N GLY A 103 -33.49 -17.42 5.40
CA GLY A 103 -34.95 -17.61 5.46
C GLY A 103 -35.72 -16.34 5.83
N VAL A 104 -35.04 -15.27 6.23
CA VAL A 104 -35.66 -13.97 6.56
C VAL A 104 -35.23 -12.90 5.56
N MET A 105 -33.93 -12.80 5.28
CA MET A 105 -33.39 -11.82 4.34
C MET A 105 -33.01 -12.50 3.02
N PRO A 106 -33.44 -11.96 1.87
CA PRO A 106 -33.00 -12.45 0.58
C PRO A 106 -31.49 -12.22 0.40
N PRO A 107 -30.80 -13.06 -0.40
CA PRO A 107 -29.43 -12.81 -0.79
C PRO A 107 -29.27 -11.43 -1.47
N HIS A 108 -28.20 -10.73 -1.12
CA HIS A 108 -27.82 -9.41 -1.61
C HIS A 108 -26.30 -9.35 -1.85
N GLY A 109 -25.83 -8.27 -2.47
CA GLY A 109 -24.42 -8.07 -2.73
C GLY A 109 -23.65 -7.55 -1.53
N ALA A 110 -22.44 -7.07 -1.79
CA ALA A 110 -21.53 -6.54 -0.79
C ALA A 110 -22.03 -5.21 -0.18
N GLU A 111 -23.04 -4.55 -0.76
CA GLU A 111 -23.71 -3.36 -0.21
C GLU A 111 -24.45 -3.60 1.11
N GLY A 112 -24.79 -4.86 1.43
CA GLY A 112 -25.57 -5.21 2.61
C GLY A 112 -27.09 -5.10 2.40
N GLY A 113 -27.85 -5.37 3.44
CA GLY A 113 -29.30 -5.20 3.43
C GLY A 113 -29.75 -3.83 3.91
N ILE A 114 -31.07 -3.65 4.05
CA ILE A 114 -31.69 -2.39 4.50
C ILE A 114 -31.48 -2.07 5.99
N ALA A 115 -31.00 -3.04 6.78
CA ALA A 115 -30.84 -2.88 8.22
C ALA A 115 -29.51 -2.17 8.54
N VAL A 116 -29.52 -1.38 9.60
CA VAL A 116 -28.31 -0.76 10.17
C VAL A 116 -27.73 -1.67 11.24
N ALA A 117 -26.42 -1.87 11.21
CA ALA A 117 -25.69 -2.66 12.18
C ALA A 117 -25.75 -2.03 13.58
N GLY A 118 -26.06 -2.85 14.58
CA GLY A 118 -26.06 -2.46 15.99
C GLY A 118 -24.65 -2.40 16.59
N SER A 119 -24.58 -2.33 17.92
CA SER A 119 -23.31 -2.25 18.66
C SER A 119 -22.55 -3.57 18.76
N ALA A 120 -23.18 -4.70 18.40
CA ALA A 120 -22.56 -6.02 18.46
C ALA A 120 -21.78 -6.36 17.17
N GLU A 121 -22.07 -5.66 16.09
CA GLU A 121 -21.43 -5.80 14.79
C GLU A 121 -20.03 -5.16 14.77
N PRO A 122 -19.11 -5.65 13.90
CA PRO A 122 -17.75 -5.10 13.82
C PRO A 122 -17.70 -3.64 13.36
N LEU A 123 -18.68 -3.21 12.55
CA LEU A 123 -18.84 -1.82 12.14
C LEU A 123 -20.24 -1.31 12.52
N PRO A 124 -20.43 -0.88 13.78
CA PRO A 124 -21.68 -0.30 14.26
C PRO A 124 -22.09 0.92 13.46
N GLY A 125 -23.38 1.07 13.18
CA GLY A 125 -23.94 2.16 12.38
C GLY A 125 -23.72 2.04 10.87
N GLY A 126 -22.92 1.06 10.41
CA GLY A 126 -22.80 0.71 8.99
C GLY A 126 -23.97 -0.17 8.50
N PRO A 127 -24.05 -0.48 7.21
CA PRO A 127 -25.08 -1.40 6.70
C PRO A 127 -24.83 -2.82 7.20
N LYS A 128 -25.87 -3.49 7.69
CA LYS A 128 -25.81 -4.88 8.15
C LYS A 128 -25.70 -5.81 6.94
N GLY A 129 -24.81 -6.79 7.02
CA GLY A 129 -24.53 -7.71 5.91
C GLY A 129 -23.61 -7.14 4.82
N ALA A 130 -23.15 -5.90 4.93
CA ALA A 130 -22.20 -5.33 3.97
C ALA A 130 -20.83 -6.00 4.07
N LEU A 131 -20.08 -6.01 2.97
CA LEU A 131 -18.67 -6.35 2.98
C LEU A 131 -17.91 -5.20 3.66
N ILE A 132 -17.14 -5.55 4.68
CA ILE A 132 -16.23 -4.64 5.38
C ILE A 132 -14.80 -5.12 5.28
N GLY A 133 -13.88 -4.16 5.25
CA GLY A 133 -12.44 -4.37 5.30
C GLY A 133 -11.83 -3.82 6.58
N ALA A 134 -10.69 -4.36 6.98
CA ALA A 134 -9.83 -3.80 8.02
C ALA A 134 -8.36 -4.03 7.69
N PHE A 135 -7.51 -3.04 7.94
CA PHE A 135 -6.06 -3.19 7.83
C PHE A 135 -5.49 -3.58 9.19
N GLY A 136 -5.05 -4.84 9.34
CA GLY A 136 -4.55 -5.36 10.62
C GLY A 136 -5.55 -5.15 11.77
N ARG A 137 -5.23 -4.27 12.72
CA ARG A 137 -6.06 -3.94 13.90
C ARG A 137 -6.78 -2.58 13.80
N GLU A 138 -6.81 -1.98 12.63
CA GLU A 138 -7.48 -0.69 12.41
C GLU A 138 -9.01 -0.80 12.44
N PRO A 139 -9.72 0.31 12.70
CA PRO A 139 -11.17 0.35 12.60
C PRO A 139 -11.66 -0.14 11.22
N PRO A 140 -12.70 -1.00 11.18
CA PRO A 140 -13.26 -1.45 9.92
C PRO A 140 -13.81 -0.31 9.06
N PHE A 141 -13.93 -0.57 7.76
CA PHE A 141 -14.56 0.32 6.80
C PHE A 141 -15.48 -0.45 5.86
N VAL A 142 -16.53 0.22 5.37
CA VAL A 142 -17.40 -0.33 4.34
C VAL A 142 -16.64 -0.38 3.01
N ILE A 143 -16.65 -1.55 2.37
CA ILE A 143 -16.27 -1.71 0.98
C ILE A 143 -17.52 -1.54 0.12
N GLY A 144 -18.59 -2.28 0.45
CA GLY A 144 -19.81 -2.25 -0.34
C GLY A 144 -19.63 -2.95 -1.70
N LYS A 145 -20.57 -2.71 -2.61
CA LYS A 145 -20.53 -3.24 -3.99
C LYS A 145 -19.65 -2.43 -4.95
N GLY A 146 -19.50 -1.13 -4.68
CA GLY A 146 -18.83 -0.21 -5.58
C GLY A 146 -17.31 -0.32 -5.52
N GLU A 147 -16.67 0.26 -6.54
CA GLU A 147 -15.23 0.49 -6.52
C GLU A 147 -14.90 1.52 -5.44
N ILE A 148 -14.00 1.17 -4.53
CA ILE A 148 -13.44 2.14 -3.58
C ILE A 148 -11.93 2.24 -3.76
N GLU A 149 -11.43 3.47 -3.79
CA GLU A 149 -10.01 3.75 -3.57
C GLU A 149 -9.80 3.99 -2.08
N ARG A 150 -8.95 3.18 -1.45
CA ARG A 150 -8.61 3.35 -0.04
C ARG A 150 -7.13 3.56 0.14
N LEU A 151 -6.78 4.66 0.81
CA LEU A 151 -5.45 4.86 1.37
C LEU A 151 -5.41 4.14 2.72
N SER A 152 -4.48 3.19 2.88
CA SER A 152 -4.14 2.72 4.21
C SER A 152 -3.24 3.76 4.90
N PRO A 153 -3.47 4.12 6.16
CA PRO A 153 -2.54 4.98 6.90
C PRO A 153 -1.30 4.22 7.38
N ARG A 154 -1.31 2.88 7.35
CA ARG A 154 -0.20 2.02 7.80
C ARG A 154 -0.01 0.83 6.87
N ALA A 155 1.19 0.24 6.88
CA ALA A 155 1.40 -1.03 6.21
C ALA A 155 0.69 -2.17 6.97
N GLY A 156 0.02 -3.09 6.27
CA GLY A 156 -0.56 -4.28 6.89
C GLY A 156 -1.51 -5.06 5.98
N GLY A 157 -1.89 -6.26 6.44
CA GLY A 157 -2.81 -7.15 5.74
C GLY A 157 -4.24 -6.63 5.75
N LEU A 158 -4.92 -6.76 4.61
CA LEU A 158 -6.33 -6.53 4.46
C LEU A 158 -7.10 -7.79 4.88
N TYR A 159 -7.99 -7.61 5.86
CA TYR A 159 -8.93 -8.62 6.29
C TYR A 159 -10.33 -8.24 5.84
N LEU A 160 -11.12 -9.23 5.45
CA LEU A 160 -12.47 -9.05 4.93
C LEU A 160 -13.46 -9.87 5.76
N ARG A 161 -14.68 -9.35 5.94
CA ARG A 161 -15.82 -10.11 6.45
C ARG A 161 -17.14 -9.45 6.10
N MET A 162 -18.23 -10.16 6.37
CA MET A 162 -19.57 -9.58 6.47
C MET A 162 -19.70 -8.75 7.77
N ASN A 163 -20.37 -7.60 7.67
CA ASN A 163 -20.73 -6.76 8.81
C ASN A 163 -21.95 -7.34 9.54
N ASP A 164 -21.68 -8.37 10.33
CA ASP A 164 -22.65 -8.99 11.21
C ASP A 164 -21.97 -9.50 12.49
N ALA A 165 -22.76 -9.64 13.56
CA ALA A 165 -22.25 -9.97 14.88
C ALA A 165 -21.66 -11.38 14.91
N ASP A 166 -20.59 -11.59 15.68
CA ASP A 166 -19.95 -12.91 15.80
C ASP A 166 -20.90 -14.00 16.31
N ALA A 167 -21.90 -13.62 17.12
CA ALA A 167 -22.93 -14.51 17.62
C ALA A 167 -24.02 -14.87 16.58
N ALA A 168 -24.08 -14.14 15.46
CA ALA A 168 -25.07 -14.29 14.39
C ALA A 168 -24.48 -14.88 13.10
N LEU A 169 -23.22 -15.34 13.09
CA LEU A 169 -22.64 -15.92 11.87
C LEU A 169 -23.28 -17.25 11.45
N ALA A 170 -24.01 -17.92 12.35
CA ALA A 170 -24.53 -19.27 12.13
C ALA A 170 -25.69 -19.34 11.12
N ASP A 171 -26.45 -18.26 10.95
CA ASP A 171 -27.53 -18.13 9.97
C ASP A 171 -27.12 -17.36 8.71
N ASN A 172 -25.85 -17.02 8.57
CA ASN A 172 -25.30 -16.39 7.37
C ASN A 172 -25.07 -17.43 6.28
N ARG A 173 -25.39 -17.11 5.02
CA ARG A 173 -25.21 -18.03 3.88
C ARG A 173 -24.71 -17.31 2.64
N GLY A 174 -23.99 -18.05 1.80
CA GLY A 174 -23.41 -17.55 0.55
C GLY A 174 -22.02 -16.97 0.73
N ALA A 175 -21.55 -16.31 -0.32
CA ALA A 175 -20.23 -15.71 -0.40
C ALA A 175 -20.21 -14.62 -1.47
N VAL A 176 -19.30 -13.66 -1.32
CA VAL A 176 -18.99 -12.67 -2.36
C VAL A 176 -17.56 -12.88 -2.86
N THR A 177 -17.34 -12.57 -4.13
CA THR A 177 -16.01 -12.57 -4.74
C THR A 177 -15.56 -11.13 -4.94
N VAL A 178 -14.38 -10.81 -4.44
CA VAL A 178 -13.82 -9.46 -4.40
C VAL A 178 -12.57 -9.42 -5.26
N GLY A 179 -12.51 -8.47 -6.20
CA GLY A 179 -11.34 -8.17 -7.01
C GLY A 179 -10.54 -7.02 -6.42
N PHE A 180 -9.21 -7.11 -6.57
CA PHE A 180 -8.26 -6.08 -6.17
C PHE A 180 -7.39 -5.67 -7.34
N VAL A 181 -7.24 -4.36 -7.53
CA VAL A 181 -6.22 -3.79 -8.43
C VAL A 181 -5.17 -3.09 -7.56
N ILE A 182 -3.92 -3.52 -7.67
CA ILE A 182 -2.80 -3.07 -6.82
C ILE A 182 -1.63 -2.66 -7.70
N ASP A 183 -1.22 -1.39 -7.66
CA ASP A 183 0.01 -0.94 -8.33
C ASP A 183 1.23 -1.66 -7.76
N ARG A 184 1.75 -2.65 -8.51
CA ARG A 184 2.87 -3.52 -8.10
C ARG A 184 4.20 -3.17 -8.78
N ARG A 185 4.26 -2.13 -9.63
CA ARG A 185 5.42 -1.88 -10.50
C ARG A 185 6.66 -1.37 -9.78
N THR A 186 6.47 -0.62 -8.70
CA THR A 186 7.58 -0.15 -7.87
C THR A 186 7.09 0.07 -6.45
N TYR A 187 7.80 -0.53 -5.52
CA TYR A 187 7.50 -0.52 -4.09
C TYR A 187 8.70 -0.01 -3.30
N THR A 188 8.49 0.70 -2.19
CA THR A 188 9.57 0.98 -1.23
C THR A 188 9.23 0.28 0.08
N ALA A 189 10.02 -0.73 0.46
CA ALA A 189 9.86 -1.41 1.73
C ALA A 189 10.65 -0.69 2.82
N THR A 190 10.00 -0.29 3.90
CA THR A 190 10.69 0.06 5.14
C THR A 190 10.85 -1.21 5.97
N VAL A 191 12.09 -1.51 6.36
CA VAL A 191 12.46 -2.71 7.13
C VAL A 191 13.03 -2.24 8.46
N GLN A 192 12.32 -2.55 9.55
CA GLN A 192 12.75 -2.26 10.91
C GLN A 192 13.84 -3.25 11.35
N ALA A 193 14.86 -2.75 12.04
CA ALA A 193 16.00 -3.54 12.49
C ALA A 193 15.63 -4.55 13.59
N ALA A 194 14.68 -4.18 14.46
CA ALA A 194 14.27 -4.95 15.62
C ALA A 194 13.16 -5.98 15.34
N ASP A 195 12.60 -5.95 14.14
CA ASP A 195 11.54 -6.87 13.74
C ASP A 195 12.15 -8.08 13.02
N THR A 196 11.45 -9.22 13.12
CA THR A 196 11.77 -10.42 12.36
C THR A 196 11.46 -10.24 10.86
N TRP A 197 11.24 -11.34 10.14
CA TRP A 197 10.80 -11.33 8.74
C TRP A 197 9.55 -10.47 8.54
N GLN A 198 9.70 -9.41 7.74
CA GLN A 198 8.67 -8.44 7.43
C GLN A 198 8.24 -8.61 5.97
N PHE A 199 6.94 -8.70 5.71
CA PHE A 199 6.47 -8.78 4.34
C PHE A 199 6.81 -7.50 3.58
N SER A 200 7.41 -7.66 2.41
CA SER A 200 7.82 -6.54 1.56
C SER A 200 6.68 -5.97 0.73
N GLY A 201 5.41 -6.33 0.96
CA GLY A 201 4.30 -5.92 0.09
C GLY A 201 4.37 -6.47 -1.34
N GLN A 202 5.25 -7.45 -1.61
CA GLN A 202 5.46 -8.00 -2.95
C GLN A 202 5.31 -9.52 -2.95
N VAL A 203 4.44 -10.04 -3.80
CA VAL A 203 4.42 -11.45 -4.18
C VAL A 203 5.22 -11.57 -5.47
N VAL A 204 6.33 -12.30 -5.45
CA VAL A 204 7.19 -12.48 -6.63
C VAL A 204 6.84 -13.77 -7.35
N GLU A 205 6.98 -13.79 -8.67
CA GLU A 205 6.73 -14.95 -9.51
C GLU A 205 8.04 -15.67 -9.84
N ALA A 206 7.99 -16.99 -9.97
CA ALA A 206 9.13 -17.78 -10.41
C ALA A 206 9.57 -17.35 -11.82
N GLY A 207 10.86 -17.15 -12.03
CA GLY A 207 11.48 -16.78 -13.32
C GLY A 207 11.41 -15.27 -13.66
N SER A 208 10.51 -14.51 -13.06
CA SER A 208 10.37 -13.06 -13.25
C SER A 208 11.54 -12.31 -12.60
N ALA A 209 12.06 -11.28 -13.26
CA ALA A 209 13.14 -10.47 -12.68
C ALA A 209 12.59 -9.64 -11.50
N VAL A 210 13.37 -9.53 -10.44
CA VAL A 210 13.09 -8.66 -9.30
C VAL A 210 14.32 -7.84 -9.00
N THR A 211 14.17 -6.53 -9.06
CA THR A 211 15.25 -5.57 -8.80
C THR A 211 15.03 -4.90 -7.45
N PHE A 212 16.03 -5.01 -6.59
CA PHE A 212 16.18 -4.31 -5.33
C PHE A 212 17.15 -3.15 -5.53
N GLY A 213 16.80 -1.98 -5.02
CA GLY A 213 17.69 -0.83 -4.98
C GLY A 213 17.14 0.42 -5.65
N PRO A 214 17.64 1.61 -5.24
CA PRO A 214 18.61 1.78 -4.15
C PRO A 214 17.97 1.53 -2.78
N ALA A 215 18.68 0.81 -1.91
CA ALA A 215 18.38 0.74 -0.48
C ALA A 215 19.11 1.86 0.26
N ARG A 216 18.45 2.48 1.24
CA ARG A 216 18.95 3.62 2.00
C ARG A 216 18.53 3.52 3.47
N GLY A 217 19.05 4.42 4.29
CA GLY A 217 18.78 4.42 5.73
C GLY A 217 19.92 3.78 6.51
N ARG A 218 19.75 3.72 7.82
CA ARG A 218 20.75 3.20 8.75
C ARG A 218 20.08 2.45 9.87
N TRP A 219 20.72 1.38 10.29
CA TRP A 219 20.32 0.58 11.43
C TRP A 219 21.53 0.06 12.20
N ASN A 220 21.29 -0.46 13.39
CA ASN A 220 22.29 -0.87 14.34
C ASN A 220 21.95 -2.27 14.83
N LEU A 221 22.92 -3.18 14.82
CA LEU A 221 22.76 -4.57 15.25
C LEU A 221 23.12 -4.80 16.74
N TRP A 222 23.52 -3.73 17.44
CA TRP A 222 23.80 -3.75 18.88
C TRP A 222 23.76 -2.34 19.46
N HIS A 223 22.59 -1.71 19.47
CA HIS A 223 22.48 -0.31 19.86
C HIS A 223 22.66 -0.13 21.38
N PRO A 224 23.46 0.84 21.87
CA PRO A 224 24.25 1.84 21.14
C PRO A 224 25.75 1.49 20.99
N ARG A 225 26.12 0.21 21.11
CA ARG A 225 27.52 -0.22 21.24
C ARG A 225 28.27 -0.28 19.92
N LEU A 226 27.57 -0.52 18.81
CA LEU A 226 28.16 -0.50 17.47
C LEU A 226 27.81 0.79 16.74
N GLU A 227 28.61 1.11 15.72
CA GLU A 227 28.24 2.15 14.76
C GLU A 227 27.02 1.69 13.94
N ASP A 228 26.21 2.65 13.52
CA ASP A 228 25.14 2.32 12.58
C ASP A 228 25.75 1.79 11.26
N HIS A 229 25.00 0.98 10.52
CA HIS A 229 25.41 0.45 9.22
C HIS A 229 24.34 0.71 8.17
N GLY A 230 24.76 0.74 6.91
CA GLY A 230 23.85 0.71 5.77
C GLY A 230 23.25 -0.68 5.56
N PRO A 231 22.43 -0.85 4.51
CA PRO A 231 21.85 -2.15 4.15
C PRO A 231 22.90 -3.21 3.78
N GLU A 232 24.15 -2.83 3.53
CA GLU A 232 25.29 -3.75 3.31
C GLU A 232 25.73 -4.46 4.59
N GLY A 233 25.37 -3.94 5.77
CA GLY A 233 25.75 -4.48 7.07
C GLY A 233 27.18 -4.11 7.49
N SER A 234 27.65 -4.79 8.53
CA SER A 234 29.02 -4.68 9.04
C SER A 234 29.97 -5.64 8.29
N PRO A 235 31.29 -5.39 8.30
CA PRO A 235 32.26 -6.31 7.70
C PRO A 235 32.39 -7.64 8.46
N GLU A 236 31.77 -7.78 9.63
CA GLU A 236 31.78 -9.04 10.38
C GLU A 236 30.86 -10.07 9.71
N LEU A 237 31.34 -11.30 9.58
CA LEU A 237 30.54 -12.39 9.02
C LEU A 237 29.59 -12.96 10.07
N ALA A 238 28.36 -13.17 9.65
CA ALA A 238 27.30 -13.81 10.41
C ALA A 238 27.66 -15.26 10.73
N GLY A 239 27.46 -15.64 11.99
CA GLY A 239 27.68 -16.99 12.46
C GLY A 239 26.56 -17.96 12.07
N PRO A 240 26.61 -19.21 12.57
CA PRO A 240 25.58 -20.22 12.31
C PRO A 240 24.20 -19.93 12.92
N SER A 241 24.12 -19.01 13.88
CA SER A 241 22.86 -18.64 14.55
C SER A 241 22.01 -17.64 13.76
N GLU A 242 22.61 -17.00 12.77
CA GLU A 242 22.00 -15.96 11.97
C GLU A 242 21.25 -16.58 10.78
N PRO A 243 20.23 -15.88 10.24
CA PRO A 243 19.42 -16.43 9.15
C PRO A 243 20.21 -16.73 7.87
N LEU A 244 21.28 -15.96 7.62
CA LEU A 244 22.15 -16.13 6.46
C LEU A 244 23.64 -16.16 6.90
N PRO A 245 24.12 -17.32 7.39
CA PRO A 245 25.50 -17.50 7.83
C PRO A 245 26.52 -17.21 6.72
N GLY A 246 27.69 -16.69 7.10
CA GLY A 246 28.78 -16.38 6.18
C GLY A 246 28.58 -15.12 5.32
N GLN A 247 27.48 -14.40 5.50
CA GLN A 247 27.26 -13.07 4.93
C GLN A 247 27.48 -11.99 5.99
N ALA A 248 27.55 -10.71 5.59
CA ALA A 248 27.68 -9.59 6.53
C ALA A 248 26.56 -9.59 7.59
N LYS A 249 26.93 -9.45 8.87
CA LYS A 249 25.98 -9.18 9.96
C LYS A 249 25.31 -7.84 9.75
N GLY A 250 24.04 -7.75 10.11
CA GLY A 250 23.30 -6.50 9.94
C GLY A 250 23.00 -6.14 8.47
N SER A 251 23.28 -7.02 7.51
CA SER A 251 22.93 -6.77 6.10
C SER A 251 21.45 -6.98 5.84
N LEU A 252 20.89 -6.29 4.85
CA LEU A 252 19.53 -6.52 4.37
C LEU A 252 19.49 -7.84 3.62
N ILE A 253 18.60 -8.74 4.05
CA ILE A 253 18.38 -10.05 3.44
C ILE A 253 16.90 -10.23 3.09
N GLY A 254 16.65 -11.11 2.12
CA GLY A 254 15.31 -11.49 1.70
C GLY A 254 15.08 -12.98 1.78
N ARG A 255 13.81 -13.39 1.81
CA ARG A 255 13.37 -14.76 1.53
C ARG A 255 12.04 -14.75 0.79
N ILE A 256 11.71 -15.84 0.13
CA ILE A 256 10.47 -15.99 -0.63
C ILE A 256 9.70 -17.20 -0.10
N ALA A 257 8.44 -16.98 0.28
CA ALA A 257 7.53 -18.02 0.79
C ALA A 257 8.13 -18.86 1.94
N GLY A 258 8.83 -18.23 2.88
CA GLY A 258 9.51 -18.93 3.98
C GLY A 258 10.70 -19.81 3.54
N GLY A 259 11.15 -19.71 2.30
CA GLY A 259 12.30 -20.45 1.77
C GLY A 259 13.66 -19.96 2.28
N PRO A 260 14.76 -20.48 1.72
CA PRO A 260 16.12 -20.09 2.09
C PRO A 260 16.36 -18.58 1.93
N PRO A 261 17.02 -17.93 2.91
CA PRO A 261 17.41 -16.53 2.78
C PRO A 261 18.44 -16.27 1.68
N PHE A 262 18.47 -15.04 1.18
CA PHE A 262 19.46 -14.55 0.21
C PHE A 262 19.90 -13.12 0.53
N PRO A 263 21.15 -12.73 0.19
CA PRO A 263 21.63 -11.38 0.47
C PRO A 263 20.96 -10.35 -0.45
N ILE A 264 20.62 -9.16 0.03
CA ILE A 264 20.16 -8.05 -0.82
C ILE A 264 21.18 -6.91 -0.80
N GLY A 265 21.63 -6.49 0.38
CA GLY A 265 22.55 -5.36 0.48
C GLY A 265 21.95 -4.04 -0.04
N ALA A 266 22.79 -3.20 -0.65
CA ALA A 266 22.41 -1.91 -1.22
C ALA A 266 21.46 -2.01 -2.43
N ALA A 267 21.71 -3.01 -3.27
CA ALA A 267 21.00 -3.26 -4.51
C ALA A 267 21.29 -4.68 -4.99
N ARG A 268 20.31 -5.30 -5.64
CA ARG A 268 20.43 -6.64 -6.20
C ARG A 268 19.41 -6.83 -7.32
N GLU A 269 19.76 -7.64 -8.32
CA GLU A 269 18.77 -8.26 -9.19
C GLU A 269 18.74 -9.77 -8.92
N LEU A 270 17.55 -10.37 -8.92
CA LEU A 270 17.41 -11.82 -8.87
C LEU A 270 16.23 -12.30 -9.71
N ARG A 271 16.28 -13.56 -10.13
CA ARG A 271 15.16 -14.30 -10.71
C ARG A 271 14.77 -15.41 -9.74
N PRO A 272 13.61 -15.33 -9.08
CA PRO A 272 13.18 -16.36 -8.14
C PRO A 272 13.05 -17.72 -8.81
N ASP A 273 13.39 -18.78 -8.11
CA ASP A 273 13.09 -20.16 -8.52
C ASP A 273 11.65 -20.57 -8.14
N ARG A 274 10.99 -19.76 -7.33
CA ARG A 274 9.67 -20.02 -6.75
C ARG A 274 8.84 -18.76 -6.65
N GLU A 275 7.53 -18.96 -6.62
CA GLU A 275 6.56 -17.90 -6.35
C GLU A 275 6.33 -17.73 -4.85
N GLY A 276 6.03 -16.51 -4.43
CA GLY A 276 5.36 -16.25 -3.17
C GLY A 276 5.72 -14.93 -2.51
N ARG A 277 5.35 -14.81 -1.24
CA ARG A 277 5.58 -13.59 -0.45
C ARG A 277 7.08 -13.33 -0.31
N LEU A 278 7.53 -12.16 -0.75
CA LEU A 278 8.88 -11.65 -0.48
C LEU A 278 8.90 -11.03 0.92
N GLU A 279 9.75 -11.55 1.79
CA GLU A 279 9.94 -11.07 3.16
C GLU A 279 11.37 -10.56 3.33
N LEU A 280 11.55 -9.52 4.13
CA LEU A 280 12.83 -8.84 4.35
C LEU A 280 13.13 -8.76 5.84
N ARG A 281 14.42 -8.75 6.19
CA ARG A 281 14.88 -8.47 7.56
C ARG A 281 16.35 -8.06 7.58
N MET A 282 16.83 -7.67 8.76
CA MET A 282 18.25 -7.63 9.10
C MET A 282 18.83 -9.06 9.26
N ASN A 283 20.04 -9.29 8.75
CA ASN A 283 20.81 -10.51 8.99
C ASN A 283 21.43 -10.49 10.39
N ASP A 284 20.60 -10.79 11.37
CA ASP A 284 20.99 -10.93 12.76
C ASP A 284 20.14 -12.03 13.42
N SER A 285 20.62 -12.62 14.51
CA SER A 285 19.98 -13.75 15.17
C SER A 285 18.65 -13.37 15.82
N ASP A 286 17.69 -14.30 15.85
CA ASP A 286 16.37 -14.03 16.44
C ASP A 286 16.44 -13.66 17.94
N GLY A 287 17.47 -14.15 18.65
CA GLY A 287 17.71 -13.81 20.05
C GLY A 287 18.28 -12.41 20.27
N ALA A 288 18.86 -11.78 19.24
CA ALA A 288 19.51 -10.47 19.34
C ALA A 288 18.61 -9.32 18.89
N LEU A 289 17.53 -9.56 18.13
CA LEU A 289 16.67 -8.50 17.57
C LEU A 289 16.22 -7.39 18.56
N HIS A 290 16.13 -7.70 19.85
CA HIS A 290 15.72 -6.77 20.89
C HIS A 290 16.71 -5.60 21.16
N ASP A 291 17.98 -5.73 20.78
CA ASP A 291 18.98 -4.66 20.90
C ASP A 291 19.29 -3.98 19.54
N ASN A 292 18.52 -4.30 18.51
CA ASN A 292 18.61 -3.64 17.22
C ASN A 292 17.83 -2.33 17.19
N ALA A 293 18.33 -1.36 16.41
CA ALA A 293 17.68 -0.05 16.28
C ALA A 293 17.76 0.49 14.84
N GLY A 294 16.84 1.39 14.49
CA GLY A 294 16.79 2.01 13.18
C GLY A 294 16.08 1.18 12.11
N GLN A 295 16.22 1.62 10.86
CA GLN A 295 15.49 1.05 9.73
C GLN A 295 16.20 1.32 8.39
N VAL A 296 15.93 0.47 7.42
CA VAL A 296 16.33 0.70 6.02
C VAL A 296 15.10 0.76 5.11
N GLU A 297 15.22 1.49 4.01
CA GLU A 297 14.21 1.59 2.96
C GLU A 297 14.77 1.03 1.66
N VAL A 298 14.15 0.02 1.06
CA VAL A 298 14.59 -0.58 -0.20
C VAL A 298 13.53 -0.43 -1.28
N ARG A 299 13.91 0.13 -2.43
CA ARG A 299 13.07 0.11 -3.63
C ARG A 299 13.06 -1.30 -4.23
N ILE A 300 11.89 -1.80 -4.62
CA ILE A 300 11.68 -3.10 -5.24
C ILE A 300 10.89 -2.88 -6.54
N ALA A 301 11.36 -3.43 -7.65
CA ALA A 301 10.70 -3.40 -8.94
C ALA A 301 10.66 -4.80 -9.57
N ARG A 302 9.69 -5.04 -10.45
CA ARG A 302 9.50 -6.28 -11.20
C ARG A 302 9.33 -5.96 -12.68
#